data_AF-A0AA46PBV8-F1
#
_entry.id   AF-A0AA46PBV8-F1
#
_cell.length_a   1.000
_cell.length_b   1.000
_cell.length_c   1.000
_cell.angle_alpha   90.00
_cell.angle_beta   90.00
_cell.angle_gamma   90.00
#
_symmetry.space_group_name_H-M   'P 1'
#
loop_
_entity.id
_entity.type
_entity.pdbx_description
1 polymer ?
#
loop_
_entity_poly.entity_id
_entity_poly.type
_entity_poly.pdbx_seq_one_letter_code
_entity_poly.pdbx_strand_id
1 'polypeptide(L)'
;MSVHDEDDYRRMRLLVTDDGKAGAALHGDEIVSVSAHRDCAHPRAARAMVRYATALDGRRLDCVDTVLPDLYADAGFVPAARVRWNDDYAPAGWDYDNFRAFNQGRRDVVFLADDPDRVGGRYPRGL
;
A
#
# COMPACT_ATOMS: atom_id res chain seq x y z
N MET A 1 -9.41 1.35 -2.24
CA MET A 1 -9.31 0.57 -1.00
C MET A 1 -10.50 -0.38 -0.92
N SER A 2 -10.25 -1.64 -1.26
CA SER A 2 -11.19 -2.74 -1.08
C SER A 2 -11.18 -3.20 0.38
N VAL A 3 -12.34 -3.65 0.85
CA VAL A 3 -12.49 -4.32 2.15
C VAL A 3 -12.60 -5.82 1.85
N HIS A 4 -11.79 -6.63 2.54
CA HIS A 4 -11.76 -8.08 2.36
C HIS A 4 -12.07 -8.76 3.68
N ASP A 5 -12.91 -9.79 3.64
CA ASP A 5 -13.17 -10.67 4.77
C ASP A 5 -12.16 -11.83 4.84
N GLU A 6 -12.24 -12.65 5.89
CA GLU A 6 -11.33 -13.79 6.06
C GLU A 6 -11.44 -14.82 4.92
N ASP A 7 -12.63 -14.99 4.34
CA ASP A 7 -12.87 -15.96 3.28
C ASP A 7 -12.28 -15.50 1.94
N ASP A 8 -12.25 -14.20 1.69
CA ASP A 8 -11.53 -13.59 0.57
C ASP A 8 -10.02 -13.82 0.69
N TYR A 9 -9.45 -13.60 1.89
CA TYR A 9 -8.02 -13.83 2.14
C TYR A 9 -7.60 -15.28 1.95
N ARG A 10 -8.48 -16.26 2.21
CA ARG A 10 -8.20 -17.70 1.95
C ARG A 10 -7.95 -18.02 0.49
N ARG A 11 -8.45 -17.19 -0.43
CA ARG A 11 -8.25 -17.33 -1.88
C ARG A 11 -7.02 -16.58 -2.37
N MET A 12 -6.38 -15.82 -1.49
CA MET A 12 -5.17 -15.06 -1.79
C MET A 12 -3.93 -15.87 -1.44
N ARG A 13 -2.83 -15.55 -2.11
CA ARG A 13 -1.52 -16.01 -1.68
C ARG A 13 -1.06 -15.15 -0.51
N LEU A 14 -0.98 -15.76 0.68
CA LEU A 14 -0.51 -15.10 1.89
C LEU A 14 0.99 -15.34 2.07
N LEU A 15 1.73 -14.25 2.30
CA LEU A 15 3.14 -14.24 2.67
C LEU A 15 3.21 -13.74 4.10
N VAL A 16 3.86 -14.49 4.98
CA VAL A 16 3.97 -14.14 6.40
C VAL A 16 5.40 -14.44 6.87
N THR A 17 5.94 -13.57 7.72
CA THR A 17 7.23 -13.82 8.38
C THR A 17 7.13 -15.00 9.35
N ASP A 18 8.26 -15.64 9.64
CA ASP A 18 8.34 -16.75 10.60
C ASP A 18 7.84 -16.38 12.01
N ASP A 19 7.99 -15.13 12.42
CA ASP A 19 7.46 -14.59 13.68
C ASP A 19 5.96 -14.21 13.63
N GLY A 20 5.32 -14.33 12.46
CA GLY A 20 3.90 -14.04 12.26
C GLY A 20 3.53 -12.56 12.29
N LYS A 21 4.51 -11.65 12.33
CA LYS A 21 4.28 -10.22 12.62
C LYS A 21 4.36 -9.29 11.42
N ALA A 22 4.71 -9.78 10.25
CA ALA A 22 4.59 -9.04 9.00
C ALA A 22 4.12 -9.95 7.88
N GLY A 23 3.50 -9.36 6.87
CA GLY A 23 3.01 -10.13 5.74
C GLY A 23 2.52 -9.29 4.58
N ALA A 24 2.22 -9.98 3.49
CA ALA A 24 1.55 -9.43 2.33
C ALA A 24 0.52 -10.43 1.79
N ALA A 25 -0.51 -9.92 1.13
CA ALA A 25 -1.51 -10.73 0.45
C ALA A 25 -1.52 -10.39 -1.04
N LEU A 26 -1.47 -11.41 -1.89
CA LEU A 26 -1.63 -11.26 -3.34
C LEU A 26 -2.92 -11.89 -3.84
N HIS A 27 -3.65 -11.15 -4.67
CA HIS A 27 -4.80 -11.62 -5.42
C HIS A 27 -4.51 -11.51 -6.91
N GLY A 28 -4.08 -12.61 -7.55
CA GLY A 28 -3.49 -12.54 -8.88
C GLY A 28 -2.20 -11.71 -8.86
N ASP A 29 -2.15 -10.67 -9.70
CA ASP A 29 -1.05 -9.70 -9.80
C ASP A 29 -1.25 -8.46 -8.91
N GLU A 30 -2.26 -8.43 -8.05
CA GLU A 30 -2.52 -7.32 -7.14
C GLU A 30 -1.96 -7.59 -5.75
N ILE A 31 -1.18 -6.63 -5.23
CA ILE A 31 -0.76 -6.61 -3.83
C ILE A 31 -1.86 -5.92 -3.03
N VAL A 32 -2.72 -6.73 -2.40
CA VAL A 32 -3.94 -6.28 -1.71
C VAL A 32 -3.62 -5.67 -0.35
N SER A 33 -2.65 -6.23 0.36
CA SER A 33 -2.26 -5.71 1.67
C SER A 33 -0.80 -5.96 1.96
N VAL A 34 -0.21 -5.06 2.74
CA VAL A 34 1.09 -5.25 3.38
C VAL A 34 0.96 -4.78 4.82
N SER A 35 1.40 -5.62 5.75
CA SER A 35 1.37 -5.32 7.18
C SER A 35 2.73 -5.61 7.81
N ALA A 36 3.08 -4.82 8.81
CA ALA A 36 4.22 -5.07 9.67
C ALA A 36 3.95 -4.50 11.06
N HIS A 37 3.92 -5.38 12.06
CA HIS A 37 3.78 -4.99 13.44
C HIS A 37 5.09 -4.36 13.95
N ARG A 38 4.99 -3.39 14.88
CA ARG A 38 6.16 -2.71 15.46
C ARG A 38 7.13 -3.66 16.17
N ASP A 39 6.62 -4.77 16.71
CA ASP A 39 7.39 -5.79 17.44
C ASP A 39 7.87 -6.94 16.53
N CYS A 40 7.82 -6.75 15.22
CA CYS A 40 8.37 -7.69 14.23
C CYS A 40 9.88 -7.83 14.45
N ALA A 41 10.36 -9.08 14.51
CA ALA A 41 11.76 -9.42 14.67
C ALA A 41 12.61 -9.00 13.46
N HIS A 42 11.98 -8.80 12.30
CA HIS A 42 12.63 -8.40 11.05
C HIS A 42 12.58 -6.89 10.84
N PRO A 43 13.73 -6.19 10.85
CA PRO A 43 13.78 -4.76 10.55
C PRO A 43 13.28 -4.46 9.14
N ARG A 44 12.52 -3.37 8.97
CA ARG A 44 11.99 -2.90 7.67
C ARG A 44 11.12 -3.96 6.96
N ALA A 45 10.45 -4.83 7.71
CA ALA A 45 9.66 -5.94 7.18
C ALA A 45 8.66 -5.50 6.10
N ALA A 46 7.95 -4.38 6.27
CA ALA A 46 7.02 -3.88 5.25
C ALA A 46 7.69 -3.66 3.88
N ARG A 47 8.89 -3.06 3.85
CA ARG A 47 9.65 -2.82 2.61
C ARG A 47 10.08 -4.14 1.96
N ALA A 48 10.52 -5.09 2.79
CA ALA A 48 10.88 -6.43 2.32
C ALA A 48 9.66 -7.17 1.75
N MET A 49 8.50 -7.09 2.41
CA MET A 49 7.25 -7.71 1.98
C MET A 49 6.76 -7.17 0.65
N VAL A 50 6.80 -5.84 0.42
CA VAL A 50 6.45 -5.26 -0.88
C VAL A 50 7.35 -5.81 -1.98
N ARG A 51 8.68 -5.74 -1.79
CA ARG A 51 9.65 -6.23 -2.79
C ARG A 51 9.48 -7.72 -3.08
N TYR A 52 9.23 -8.51 -2.03
CA TYR A 52 9.01 -9.95 -2.17
C TYR A 52 7.70 -10.24 -2.90
N ALA A 53 6.61 -9.51 -2.61
CA ALA A 53 5.36 -9.61 -3.36
C ALA A 53 5.53 -9.19 -4.83
N THR A 54 6.28 -8.13 -5.14
CA THR A 54 6.62 -7.74 -6.51
C THR A 54 7.38 -8.83 -7.25
N ALA A 55 8.37 -9.45 -6.59
CA ALA A 55 9.12 -10.58 -7.15
C ALA A 55 8.24 -11.83 -7.41
N LEU A 56 7.06 -11.89 -6.81
CA LEU A 56 6.06 -12.94 -6.98
C LEU A 56 4.92 -12.51 -7.92
N ASP A 57 5.24 -11.66 -8.90
CA ASP A 57 4.33 -11.11 -9.91
C ASP A 57 3.24 -10.17 -9.37
N GLY A 58 3.46 -9.54 -8.20
CA GLY A 58 2.67 -8.39 -7.78
C GLY A 58 2.99 -7.16 -8.65
N ARG A 59 2.07 -6.78 -9.54
CA ARG A 59 2.23 -5.72 -10.54
C ARG A 59 1.42 -4.46 -10.27
N ARG A 60 0.40 -4.51 -9.39
CA ARG A 60 -0.39 -3.32 -9.04
C ARG A 60 -0.79 -3.29 -7.57
N LEU A 61 -1.09 -2.09 -7.07
CA LEU A 61 -1.69 -1.85 -5.77
C LEU A 61 -2.36 -0.48 -5.73
N ASP A 62 -3.22 -0.24 -4.74
CA ASP A 62 -3.71 1.10 -4.41
C ASP A 62 -3.48 1.43 -2.94
N CYS A 63 -3.30 2.72 -2.65
CA CYS A 63 -3.15 3.17 -1.27
C CYS A 63 -3.60 4.61 -1.07
N VAL A 64 -3.80 4.97 0.19
CA VAL A 64 -4.02 6.37 0.58
C VAL A 64 -2.71 7.15 0.45
N ASP A 65 -2.75 8.30 -0.21
CA ASP A 65 -1.59 9.14 -0.48
C ASP A 65 -1.05 9.77 0.81
N THR A 66 -0.15 9.02 1.46
CA THR A 66 0.46 9.33 2.75
C THR A 66 1.96 9.05 2.69
N VAL A 67 2.49 8.25 3.62
CA VAL A 67 3.87 7.72 3.57
C VAL A 67 3.96 6.42 2.76
N LEU A 68 2.82 5.77 2.49
CA LEU A 68 2.78 4.49 1.80
C LEU A 68 3.31 4.55 0.36
N PRO A 69 2.99 5.58 -0.46
CA PRO A 69 3.54 5.65 -1.81
C PRO A 69 5.07 5.77 -1.84
N ASP A 70 5.67 6.45 -0.85
CA ASP A 70 7.14 6.52 -0.70
C ASP A 70 7.73 5.12 -0.43
N LEU A 71 7.04 4.28 0.36
CA LEU A 71 7.43 2.89 0.62
C LEU A 71 7.34 2.03 -0.65
N TYR A 72 6.27 2.18 -1.44
CA TYR A 72 6.05 1.37 -2.64
C TYR A 72 6.92 1.79 -3.82
N ALA A 73 7.20 3.09 -3.98
CA ALA A 73 8.07 3.58 -5.04
C ALA A 73 9.49 3.00 -4.97
N ASP A 74 9.96 2.69 -3.76
CA ASP A 74 11.22 1.99 -3.58
C ASP A 74 11.25 0.58 -4.22
N ALA A 75 10.10 -0.08 -4.29
CA ALA A 75 9.95 -1.38 -4.94
C ALA A 75 9.73 -1.28 -6.46
N GLY A 76 9.70 -0.07 -7.03
CA GLY A 76 9.49 0.15 -8.47
C GLY A 76 8.07 0.61 -8.84
N PHE A 77 7.18 0.78 -7.86
CA PHE A 77 5.82 1.22 -8.13
C PHE A 77 5.75 2.71 -8.50
N VAL A 78 5.12 3.00 -9.63
CA VAL A 78 4.87 4.37 -10.12
C VAL A 78 3.38 4.68 -10.10
N PRO A 79 2.97 5.95 -9.89
CA PRO A 79 1.57 6.34 -9.97
C PRO A 79 1.03 6.11 -11.38
N ALA A 80 -0.09 5.40 -11.49
CA ALA A 80 -0.81 5.16 -12.74
C ALA A 80 -2.14 5.93 -12.79
N ALA A 81 -2.81 6.11 -11.65
CA ALA A 81 -4.04 6.90 -11.54
C ALA A 81 -4.23 7.46 -10.12
N ARG A 82 -5.11 8.47 -10.00
CA ARG A 82 -5.46 9.11 -8.72
C ARG A 82 -6.97 9.38 -8.66
N VAL A 83 -7.57 9.03 -7.53
CA VAL A 83 -8.91 9.46 -7.16
C VAL A 83 -8.77 10.52 -6.07
N ARG A 84 -9.13 11.75 -6.41
CA ARG A 84 -9.09 12.86 -5.46
C ARG A 84 -10.13 12.70 -4.38
N TRP A 85 -9.81 13.14 -3.17
CA TRP A 85 -10.77 13.24 -2.09
C TRP A 85 -12.01 14.04 -2.53
N ASN A 86 -13.18 13.55 -2.14
CA ASN A 86 -14.44 14.24 -2.30
C ASN A 86 -15.14 14.31 -0.94
N ASP A 87 -15.37 15.53 -0.46
CA ASP A 87 -16.00 15.80 0.84
C ASP A 87 -17.43 15.24 0.92
N ASP A 88 -18.13 15.05 -0.22
CA ASP A 88 -19.46 14.43 -0.28
C ASP A 88 -19.45 12.97 0.20
N TYR A 89 -18.29 12.31 0.15
CA TYR A 89 -18.09 10.91 0.57
C TYR A 89 -17.26 10.80 1.86
N ALA A 90 -17.05 11.91 2.58
CA ALA A 90 -16.35 11.90 3.86
C ALA A 90 -17.11 11.01 4.88
N PRO A 91 -16.43 10.06 5.55
CA PRO A 91 -17.07 9.26 6.60
C PRO A 91 -17.64 10.14 7.71
N ALA A 92 -18.76 9.72 8.30
CA ALA A 92 -19.34 10.43 9.43
C ALA A 92 -18.32 10.54 10.57
N GLY A 93 -18.11 11.77 11.08
CA GLY A 93 -17.14 12.04 12.14
C GLY A 93 -15.68 12.09 11.68
N TRP A 94 -15.41 12.26 10.38
CA TRP A 94 -14.04 12.42 9.89
C TRP A 94 -13.33 13.62 10.53
N ASP A 95 -12.18 13.34 11.15
CA ASP A 95 -11.30 14.34 11.74
C ASP A 95 -10.25 14.78 10.70
N TYR A 96 -10.36 16.01 10.21
CA TYR A 96 -9.44 16.57 9.21
C TYR A 96 -8.09 16.98 9.80
N ASP A 97 -7.96 17.08 11.12
CA ASP A 97 -6.67 17.30 11.77
C ASP A 97 -5.83 16.01 11.77
N ASN A 98 -6.48 14.84 11.77
CA ASN A 98 -5.79 13.58 11.50
C ASN A 98 -5.22 13.59 10.09
N PHE A 99 -3.93 13.25 9.98
CA PHE A 99 -3.20 13.29 8.71
C PHE A 99 -3.22 14.68 8.04
N ARG A 100 -3.34 15.78 8.79
CA ARG A 100 -3.31 17.15 8.24
C ARG A 100 -2.09 17.44 7.36
N ALA A 101 -0.95 16.81 7.64
CA ALA A 101 0.25 16.88 6.82
C ALA A 101 0.09 16.31 5.40
N PHE A 102 -0.95 15.48 5.18
CA PHE A 102 -1.27 14.83 3.91
C PHE A 102 -2.59 15.40 3.38
N ASN A 103 -2.47 16.39 2.50
CA ASN A 103 -3.60 17.11 1.90
C ASN A 103 -4.63 17.65 2.91
N GLN A 104 -4.19 18.22 4.04
CA GLN A 104 -5.09 18.80 5.05
C GLN A 104 -6.17 17.80 5.54
N GLY A 105 -5.81 16.52 5.68
CA GLY A 105 -6.71 15.45 6.10
C GLY A 105 -7.58 14.86 4.97
N ARG A 106 -7.51 15.41 3.75
CA ARG A 106 -8.26 14.99 2.55
C ARG A 106 -7.43 14.05 1.67
N ARG A 107 -7.11 12.87 2.20
CA ARG A 107 -6.16 11.97 1.55
C ARG A 107 -6.75 11.35 0.28
N ASP A 108 -6.13 11.61 -0.85
CA ASP A 108 -6.45 10.97 -2.11
C ASP A 108 -6.15 9.46 -2.06
N VAL A 109 -6.77 8.69 -2.96
CA VAL A 109 -6.37 7.32 -3.25
C VAL A 109 -5.54 7.33 -4.52
N VAL A 110 -4.38 6.68 -4.49
CA VAL A 110 -3.47 6.55 -5.62
C VAL A 110 -3.33 5.10 -6.00
N PHE A 111 -3.42 4.83 -7.30
CA PHE A 111 -3.21 3.52 -7.90
C PHE A 111 -1.81 3.49 -8.48
N LEU A 112 -1.05 2.47 -8.13
CA LEU A 112 0.33 2.31 -8.57
C LEU A 112 0.51 1.03 -9.36
N ALA A 113 1.37 1.09 -10.37
CA ALA A 113 1.76 -0.03 -11.21
C ALA A 113 3.28 -0.24 -11.11
N ASP A 114 3.70 -1.50 -11.19
CA ASP A 114 5.11 -1.90 -11.20
C ASP A 114 5.79 -1.41 -12.49
N ASP A 115 6.93 -0.74 -12.31
CA ASP A 115 7.85 -0.36 -13.38
C ASP A 115 9.26 -0.83 -12.96
N PRO A 116 9.74 -1.97 -13.51
CA PRO A 116 11.05 -2.53 -13.15
C PRO A 116 12.23 -1.58 -13.36
N ASP A 117 12.11 -0.60 -14.27
CA ASP A 117 13.16 0.39 -14.53
C ASP A 117 13.20 1.49 -13.46
N ARG A 118 12.25 1.48 -12.51
CA ARG A 118 12.09 2.49 -11.45
C ARG A 118 12.37 1.95 -10.06
N VAL A 119 12.88 0.73 -9.93
CA VAL A 119 13.27 0.15 -8.64
C VAL A 119 14.29 1.04 -7.91
N GLY A 120 14.07 1.28 -6.62
CA GLY A 120 14.86 2.25 -5.82
C GLY A 120 14.53 3.71 -6.13
N GLY A 121 13.46 3.95 -6.90
CA GLY A 121 12.95 5.27 -7.22
C GLY A 121 12.31 5.98 -6.03
N ARG A 122 11.78 7.17 -6.32
CA ARG A 122 11.06 8.00 -5.35
C ARG A 122 9.67 8.30 -5.87
N TYR A 123 8.72 8.41 -4.96
CA TYR A 123 7.36 8.79 -5.29
C TYR A 123 7.31 10.25 -5.77
N PRO A 124 6.84 10.54 -6.99
CA PRO A 124 6.69 11.89 -7.48
C PRO A 124 5.42 12.52 -6.90
N ARG A 125 5.56 13.29 -5.82
CA ARG A 125 4.42 14.01 -5.20
C ARG A 125 3.84 15.04 -6.16
N GLY A 126 2.52 15.09 -6.28
CA GLY A 126 1.80 16.14 -7.02
C GLY A 126 1.37 15.78 -8.45
N LEU A 127 1.60 14.54 -8.90
CA LEU A 127 0.89 13.94 -10.04
C LEU A 127 -0.53 13.52 -9.62
#